data_AF-A0AAD5MCS1-F1
#
_entry.id   AF-A0AAD5MCS1-F1
#
_cell.length_a   1.000
_cell.length_b   1.000
_cell.length_c   1.000
_cell.angle_alpha   90.00
_cell.angle_beta   90.00
_cell.angle_gamma   90.00
#
_symmetry.space_group_name_H-M   'P 1'
#
loop_
_entity.id
_entity.type
_entity.pdbx_description
1 polymer ?
#
loop_
_entity_poly.entity_id
_entity_poly.type
_entity_poly.pdbx_seq_one_letter_code
_entity_poly.pdbx_strand_id
1 'polypeptide(L)'
;MFKVPALFLAFSLLISTLTVLGCGVIPAGRASTRSFTVTGFTLPVAMVYTNTLMVSARVGGIATEKGRAQAFVERLVMRIVFNVLERQARIALVPDAVISSILSQLTVKINYEPLLCQAVVLGLADAAIPDRDMKSCIIIGNSVTGICTRMAVRRGGVGDGTCTPGGEGVTITPVAATYTTITGTLSTTNIIMANWSKAMWQNVMNTALRMLASGPLRSNFFSATATVGES
;
A
#
# COMPACT_ATOMS: atom_id res chain seq x y z
N MET A 1 43.55 -10.46 9.85
CA MET A 1 42.70 -11.46 9.17
C MET A 1 41.25 -10.98 9.28
N PHE A 2 40.80 -10.13 8.36
CA PHE A 2 39.41 -9.64 8.32
C PHE A 2 38.80 -10.07 6.98
N LYS A 3 37.89 -11.05 7.05
CA LYS A 3 37.04 -11.50 5.94
C LYS A 3 35.99 -10.42 5.67
N VAL A 4 36.17 -9.67 4.60
CA VAL A 4 35.12 -8.80 4.04
C VAL A 4 34.15 -9.71 3.27
N PRO A 5 32.84 -9.71 3.57
CA PRO A 5 31.90 -10.59 2.87
C PRO A 5 31.67 -10.11 1.44
N ALA A 6 31.71 -11.06 0.51
CA ALA A 6 31.77 -10.96 -0.94
C ALA A 6 30.53 -10.36 -1.65
N LEU A 7 29.78 -9.46 -1.01
CA LEU A 7 28.57 -8.87 -1.60
C LEU A 7 28.83 -7.57 -2.40
N PHE A 8 30.03 -7.01 -2.32
CA PHE A 8 30.43 -5.79 -3.06
C PHE A 8 30.82 -6.05 -4.52
N LEU A 9 30.97 -7.31 -4.95
CA LEU A 9 31.44 -7.65 -6.30
C LEU A 9 30.32 -7.76 -7.36
N ALA A 10 29.05 -7.67 -6.98
CA ALA A 10 27.94 -7.75 -7.95
C ALA A 10 27.58 -6.42 -8.63
N PHE A 11 28.01 -5.27 -8.08
CA PHE A 11 27.70 -3.96 -8.68
C PHE A 11 28.82 -3.45 -9.58
N SER A 12 30.07 -3.88 -9.36
CA SER A 12 31.23 -3.47 -10.19
C SER A 12 31.35 -4.21 -11.52
N LEU A 13 30.53 -5.24 -11.77
CA LEU A 13 30.51 -6.01 -13.01
C LEU A 13 29.42 -5.58 -14.02
N LEU A 14 28.66 -4.52 -13.71
CA LEU A 14 27.55 -4.05 -14.55
C LEU A 14 27.84 -2.81 -15.40
N ILE A 15 29.07 -2.27 -15.36
CA ILE A 15 29.46 -1.11 -16.18
C ILE A 15 30.37 -1.51 -17.37
N SER A 16 30.87 -2.76 -17.43
CA SER A 16 31.90 -3.17 -18.40
C SER A 16 31.45 -4.09 -19.54
N THR A 17 30.16 -4.31 -19.76
CA THR A 17 29.66 -5.11 -20.91
C THR A 17 28.48 -4.47 -21.64
N LEU A 18 28.69 -3.26 -22.18
CA LEU A 18 27.80 -2.64 -23.18
C LEU A 18 28.18 -3.01 -24.63
N THR A 19 28.56 -4.27 -24.86
CA THR A 19 28.68 -4.84 -26.21
C THR A 19 27.97 -6.19 -26.27
N VAL A 20 26.64 -6.16 -26.18
CA VAL A 20 25.80 -7.24 -26.68
C VAL A 20 24.88 -6.67 -27.75
N LEU A 21 25.22 -6.97 -29.01
CA LEU A 21 24.33 -6.91 -30.15
C LEU A 21 23.13 -7.85 -29.89
N GLY A 22 21.91 -7.33 -30.06
CA GLY A 22 20.72 -8.16 -30.25
C GLY A 22 19.68 -8.16 -29.11
N CYS A 23 19.07 -7.01 -28.82
CA CYS A 23 17.64 -6.85 -28.49
C CYS A 23 17.39 -5.33 -28.35
N GLY A 24 16.39 -4.82 -29.09
CA GLY A 24 16.22 -3.40 -29.38
C GLY A 24 16.41 -2.46 -28.19
N VAL A 25 17.40 -1.57 -28.30
CA VAL A 25 17.54 -0.41 -27.43
C VAL A 25 16.23 0.36 -27.52
N ILE A 26 15.52 0.49 -26.40
CA ILE A 26 14.32 1.31 -26.34
C ILE A 26 14.72 2.71 -26.80
N PRO A 27 14.13 3.25 -27.89
CA PRO A 27 14.43 4.61 -28.33
C PRO A 27 14.24 5.59 -27.18
N ALA A 28 15.12 6.58 -27.05
CA ALA A 28 14.95 7.67 -26.09
C ALA A 28 13.52 8.23 -26.23
N GLY A 29 12.76 8.22 -25.13
CA GLY A 29 11.36 8.65 -25.10
C GLY A 29 10.30 7.54 -25.01
N ARG A 30 10.65 6.25 -25.12
CA ARG A 30 9.69 5.17 -24.81
C ARG A 30 9.67 4.89 -23.30
N ALA A 31 8.51 5.07 -22.69
CA ALA A 31 8.30 4.73 -21.29
C ALA A 31 8.27 3.21 -21.10
N SER A 32 9.04 2.71 -20.13
CA SER A 32 8.91 1.34 -19.62
C SER A 32 7.88 1.35 -18.49
N THR A 33 6.87 0.49 -18.60
CA THR A 33 5.79 0.36 -17.62
C THR A 33 5.86 -1.02 -16.98
N ARG A 34 5.68 -1.07 -15.66
CA ARG A 34 5.62 -2.30 -14.87
C ARG A 34 4.41 -2.26 -13.96
N SER A 35 3.62 -3.32 -13.94
CA SER A 35 2.52 -3.45 -12.99
C SER A 35 3.05 -3.98 -11.66
N PHE A 36 2.39 -3.63 -10.56
CA PHE A 36 2.66 -4.24 -9.26
C PHE A 36 1.38 -4.43 -8.47
N THR A 37 1.42 -5.39 -7.56
CA THR A 37 0.33 -5.67 -6.62
C THR A 37 0.93 -5.84 -5.22
N VAL A 38 0.31 -5.23 -4.22
CA VAL A 38 0.61 -5.40 -2.81
C VAL A 38 -0.62 -5.98 -2.12
N THR A 39 -0.45 -7.08 -1.39
CA THR A 39 -1.53 -7.80 -0.69
C THR A 39 -1.14 -8.16 0.74
N GLY A 40 -2.10 -8.61 1.54
CA GLY A 40 -1.81 -9.24 2.83
C GLY A 40 -1.47 -8.27 3.97
N PHE A 41 -1.70 -6.97 3.79
CA PHE A 41 -1.64 -5.98 4.86
C PHE A 41 -2.98 -5.90 5.61
N THR A 42 -2.94 -5.48 6.88
CA THR A 42 -4.16 -5.09 7.61
C THR A 42 -4.47 -3.63 7.34
N LEU A 43 -5.73 -3.31 7.07
CA LEU A 43 -6.15 -2.02 6.54
C LEU A 43 -5.92 -0.87 7.55
N PRO A 44 -4.99 0.07 7.32
CA PRO A 44 -4.79 1.22 8.18
C PRO A 44 -5.96 2.19 8.12
N VAL A 45 -6.24 2.88 9.23
CA VAL A 45 -7.27 3.93 9.30
C VAL A 45 -7.07 5.04 8.25
N ALA A 46 -5.82 5.40 7.96
CA ALA A 46 -5.51 6.43 6.95
C ALA A 46 -5.84 6.02 5.50
N MET A 47 -6.11 4.72 5.26
CA MET A 47 -6.48 4.18 3.93
C MET A 47 -8.00 4.01 3.77
N VAL A 48 -8.79 4.30 4.80
CA VAL A 48 -10.26 4.29 4.73
C VAL A 48 -10.80 5.72 4.77
N TYR A 49 -12.04 5.88 4.34
CA TYR A 49 -12.70 7.18 4.36
C TYR A 49 -14.08 7.13 4.99
N THR A 50 -14.55 8.29 5.41
CA THR A 50 -15.90 8.51 5.93
C THR A 50 -16.47 9.80 5.35
N ASN A 51 -17.78 9.85 5.15
CA ASN A 51 -18.52 11.07 4.88
C ASN A 51 -19.29 11.57 6.13
N THR A 52 -19.12 10.90 7.28
CA THR A 52 -19.81 11.21 8.53
C THR A 52 -18.90 12.00 9.45
N LEU A 53 -19.30 13.23 9.81
CA LEU A 53 -18.53 14.10 10.71
C LEU A 53 -18.24 13.44 12.06
N MET A 54 -19.23 12.75 12.64
CA MET A 54 -19.10 11.99 13.90
C MET A 54 -17.96 10.95 13.84
N VAL A 55 -17.79 10.27 12.71
CA VAL A 55 -16.73 9.27 12.56
C VAL A 55 -15.37 9.96 12.52
N SER A 56 -15.24 11.03 11.74
CA SER A 56 -13.98 11.79 11.65
C SER A 56 -13.57 12.44 12.99
N ALA A 57 -14.55 12.80 13.83
CA ALA A 57 -14.29 13.35 15.15
C ALA A 57 -13.80 12.27 16.14
N ARG A 58 -14.26 11.02 15.99
CA ARG A 58 -13.88 9.91 16.88
C ARG A 58 -12.59 9.19 16.47
N VAL A 59 -12.28 9.19 15.17
CA VAL A 59 -11.18 8.42 14.61
C VAL A 59 -10.14 9.37 14.02
N GLY A 60 -9.08 9.62 14.78
CA GLY A 60 -7.96 10.40 14.31
C GLY A 60 -7.32 9.77 13.06
N GLY A 61 -7.12 10.58 12.02
CA GLY A 61 -6.42 10.16 10.80
C GLY A 61 -7.28 9.45 9.74
N ILE A 62 -8.58 9.26 9.96
CA ILE A 62 -9.47 8.78 8.89
C ILE A 62 -9.64 9.85 7.81
N ALA A 63 -9.66 9.45 6.54
CA ALA A 63 -9.92 10.39 5.46
C ALA A 63 -11.39 10.83 5.47
N THR A 64 -11.65 12.11 5.23
CA THR A 64 -13.02 12.67 5.14
C THR A 64 -13.63 12.52 3.74
N GLU A 65 -12.88 11.98 2.79
CA GLU A 65 -13.31 11.78 1.40
C GLU A 65 -12.49 10.68 0.74
N LYS A 66 -13.06 10.03 -0.28
CA LYS A 66 -12.42 8.94 -1.03
C LYS A 66 -11.08 9.38 -1.63
N GLY A 67 -11.03 10.57 -2.22
CA GLY A 67 -9.83 11.11 -2.86
C GLY A 67 -8.65 11.29 -1.90
N ARG A 68 -8.91 11.67 -0.64
CA ARG A 68 -7.85 11.80 0.39
C ARG A 68 -7.24 10.46 0.77
N ALA A 69 -8.06 9.42 0.90
CA ALA A 69 -7.57 8.07 1.16
C ALA A 69 -6.73 7.56 -0.02
N GLN A 70 -7.19 7.77 -1.27
CA GLN A 70 -6.42 7.40 -2.46
C GLN A 70 -5.10 8.17 -2.55
N ALA A 71 -5.11 9.49 -2.35
CA ALA A 71 -3.91 10.32 -2.36
C ALA A 71 -2.95 9.99 -1.20
N PHE A 72 -3.45 9.47 -0.07
CA PHE A 72 -2.60 8.94 0.99
C PHE A 72 -1.84 7.70 0.51
N VAL A 73 -2.53 6.72 -0.10
CA VAL A 73 -1.89 5.50 -0.63
C VAL A 73 -0.89 5.84 -1.73
N GLU A 74 -1.24 6.73 -2.66
CA GLU A 74 -0.35 7.17 -3.72
C GLU A 74 0.93 7.81 -3.18
N ARG A 75 0.80 8.76 -2.25
CA ARG A 75 1.98 9.38 -1.60
C ARG A 75 2.79 8.39 -0.79
N LEU A 76 2.14 7.43 -0.13
CA LEU A 76 2.82 6.38 0.63
C LEU A 76 3.69 5.51 -0.28
N VAL A 77 3.11 5.00 -1.37
CA VAL A 77 3.83 4.16 -2.34
C VAL A 77 4.94 4.95 -3.03
N MET A 78 4.66 6.16 -3.50
CA MET A 78 5.66 6.99 -4.17
C MET A 78 6.84 7.30 -3.24
N ARG A 79 6.55 7.77 -2.01
CA ARG A 79 7.59 8.07 -1.02
C ARG A 79 8.46 6.86 -0.72
N ILE A 80 7.85 5.70 -0.48
CA ILE A 80 8.63 4.52 -0.08
C ILE A 80 9.49 3.99 -1.23
N VAL A 81 8.95 3.96 -2.45
CA VAL A 81 9.71 3.55 -3.64
C VAL A 81 10.88 4.51 -3.86
N PHE A 82 10.64 5.82 -3.76
CA PHE A 82 11.70 6.83 -3.93
C PHE A 82 12.79 6.67 -2.87
N ASN A 83 12.41 6.51 -1.59
CA ASN A 83 13.37 6.28 -0.51
C ASN A 83 14.25 5.04 -0.74
N VAL A 84 13.67 3.95 -1.27
CA VAL A 84 14.45 2.74 -1.60
C VAL A 84 15.44 3.02 -2.72
N LEU A 85 14.99 3.68 -3.78
CA LEU A 85 15.83 4.02 -4.93
C LEU A 85 16.96 4.98 -4.54
N GLU A 86 16.66 6.03 -3.78
CA GLU A 86 17.65 6.95 -3.23
C GLU A 86 18.69 6.22 -2.38
N ARG A 87 18.23 5.35 -1.47
CA ARG A 87 19.12 4.59 -0.59
C ARG A 87 20.02 3.65 -1.40
N GLN A 88 19.48 2.95 -2.39
CA GLN A 88 20.26 2.06 -3.25
C GLN A 88 21.26 2.85 -4.10
N ALA A 89 20.85 3.97 -4.68
CA ALA A 89 21.72 4.81 -5.50
C ALA A 89 22.87 5.43 -4.68
N ARG A 90 22.60 5.85 -3.44
CA ARG A 90 23.63 6.33 -2.51
C ARG A 90 24.64 5.25 -2.14
N ILE A 91 24.18 4.02 -1.89
CA ILE A 91 25.07 2.88 -1.64
C ILE A 91 25.96 2.61 -2.87
N ALA A 92 25.44 2.85 -4.07
CA ALA A 92 26.17 2.75 -5.33
C ALA A 92 27.01 4.01 -5.67
N LEU A 93 27.14 4.98 -4.75
CA LEU A 93 27.89 6.22 -4.94
C LEU A 93 27.43 7.08 -6.14
N VAL A 94 26.14 7.01 -6.48
CA VAL A 94 25.54 7.87 -7.51
C VAL A 94 25.41 9.30 -6.97
N PRO A 95 25.86 10.33 -7.72
CA PRO A 95 25.71 11.73 -7.29
C PRO A 95 24.24 12.14 -7.09
N ASP A 96 23.94 12.93 -6.06
CA ASP A 96 22.55 13.33 -5.71
C ASP A 96 21.80 14.01 -6.88
N ALA A 97 22.49 14.81 -7.70
CA ALA A 97 21.90 15.42 -8.90
C ALA A 97 21.40 14.39 -9.91
N VAL A 98 22.12 13.27 -10.06
CA VAL A 98 21.73 12.17 -10.95
C VAL A 98 20.56 11.39 -10.34
N ILE A 99 20.58 11.16 -9.02
CA ILE A 99 19.47 10.52 -8.29
C ILE A 99 18.17 11.31 -8.51
N SER A 100 18.19 12.62 -8.28
CA SER A 100 17.03 13.49 -8.45
C SER A 100 16.49 13.46 -9.89
N SER A 101 17.38 13.50 -10.89
CA SER A 101 17.01 13.41 -12.30
C SER A 101 16.35 12.07 -12.65
N ILE A 102 16.88 10.95 -12.13
CA ILE A 102 16.30 9.61 -12.33
C ILE A 102 14.90 9.52 -11.70
N LEU A 103 14.74 10.00 -10.46
CA LEU A 103 13.47 9.92 -9.74
C LEU A 103 12.38 10.82 -10.34
N SER A 104 12.76 11.98 -10.89
CA SER A 104 11.81 12.87 -11.58
C SER A 104 11.17 12.22 -12.82
N GLN A 105 11.81 11.19 -13.38
CA GLN A 105 11.35 10.42 -14.53
C GLN A 105 10.57 9.16 -14.13
N LEU A 106 10.26 8.98 -12.85
CA LEU A 106 9.45 7.87 -12.34
C LEU A 106 8.05 8.36 -11.98
N THR A 107 7.05 7.81 -12.65
CA THR A 107 5.64 8.05 -12.36
C THR A 107 5.02 6.80 -11.74
N VAL A 108 4.25 6.98 -10.67
CA VAL A 108 3.50 5.92 -10.01
C VAL A 108 2.02 6.20 -10.22
N LYS A 109 1.26 5.22 -10.69
CA LYS A 109 -0.19 5.31 -10.78
C LYS A 109 -0.81 4.19 -9.97
N ILE A 110 -1.60 4.55 -8.96
CA ILE A 110 -2.24 3.60 -8.05
C ILE A 110 -3.69 3.36 -8.48
N ASN A 111 -4.10 2.10 -8.44
CA ASN A 111 -5.49 1.68 -8.46
C ASN A 111 -5.82 1.03 -7.11
N TYR A 112 -6.53 1.80 -6.29
CA TYR A 112 -6.93 1.44 -4.94
C TYR A 112 -8.37 1.92 -4.70
N GLU A 113 -9.20 1.05 -4.16
CA GLU A 113 -10.59 1.34 -3.77
C GLU A 113 -10.68 1.44 -2.24
N PRO A 114 -10.76 2.65 -1.66
CA PRO A 114 -10.88 2.82 -0.21
C PRO A 114 -12.20 2.28 0.33
N LEU A 115 -12.17 1.74 1.55
CA LEU A 115 -13.37 1.35 2.27
C LEU A 115 -14.09 2.58 2.84
N LEU A 116 -15.41 2.66 2.63
CA LEU A 116 -16.27 3.64 3.29
C LEU A 116 -16.71 3.13 4.67
N CYS A 117 -16.37 3.89 5.71
CA CYS A 117 -16.80 3.67 7.09
C CYS A 117 -17.83 4.74 7.47
N GLN A 118 -19.12 4.40 7.46
CA GLN A 118 -20.20 5.34 7.79
C GLN A 118 -20.42 5.46 9.29
N ALA A 119 -20.10 4.39 10.02
CA ALA A 119 -20.04 4.36 11.46
C ALA A 119 -18.81 3.54 11.92
N VAL A 120 -18.42 3.71 13.19
CA VAL A 120 -17.21 3.10 13.75
C VAL A 120 -17.44 2.58 15.16
N VAL A 121 -16.93 1.37 15.41
CA VAL A 121 -16.79 0.80 16.74
C VAL A 121 -15.31 0.84 17.11
N LEU A 122 -14.98 1.42 18.27
CA LEU A 122 -13.61 1.46 18.78
C LEU A 122 -13.42 0.29 19.76
N GLY A 123 -12.60 -0.68 19.39
CA GLY A 123 -12.42 -1.90 20.19
C GLY A 123 -13.66 -2.81 20.19
N LEU A 124 -13.63 -3.83 21.05
CA LEU A 124 -14.72 -4.80 21.22
C LEU A 124 -15.61 -4.50 22.44
N ALA A 125 -15.26 -3.47 23.22
CA ALA A 125 -15.94 -3.09 24.46
C ALA A 125 -16.93 -1.93 24.29
N ASP A 126 -16.83 -1.18 23.19
CA ASP A 126 -17.75 -0.06 22.92
C ASP A 126 -19.08 -0.60 22.39
N ALA A 127 -20.07 -0.60 23.28
CA ALA A 127 -21.43 -0.99 23.00
C ALA A 127 -22.16 0.05 22.13
N ALA A 128 -22.96 -0.48 21.20
CA ALA A 128 -24.05 0.19 20.49
C ALA A 128 -23.69 1.34 19.54
N ILE A 129 -23.66 1.04 18.24
CA ILE A 129 -23.91 2.03 17.20
C ILE A 129 -25.43 2.08 16.97
N PRO A 130 -26.10 3.23 17.11
CA PRO A 130 -27.47 3.37 16.68
C PRO A 130 -27.55 3.38 15.14
N ASP A 131 -28.15 2.31 14.62
CA ASP A 131 -29.17 2.29 13.58
C ASP A 131 -28.90 2.82 12.14
N ARG A 132 -29.55 2.12 11.19
CA ARG A 132 -29.75 2.32 9.74
C ARG A 132 -28.61 1.91 8.81
N ASP A 133 -28.71 0.70 8.23
CA ASP A 133 -28.13 0.24 6.94
C ASP A 133 -26.68 0.62 6.59
N MET A 134 -25.91 1.08 7.58
CA MET A 134 -24.61 1.70 7.39
C MET A 134 -23.51 0.66 7.55
N LYS A 135 -22.52 0.70 6.65
CA LYS A 135 -21.31 -0.11 6.78
C LYS A 135 -20.50 0.40 7.96
N SER A 136 -20.51 -0.37 9.05
CA SER A 136 -19.80 -0.04 10.29
C SER A 136 -18.42 -0.70 10.30
N CYS A 137 -17.37 0.09 10.50
CA CYS A 137 -16.00 -0.41 10.57
C CYS A 137 -15.60 -0.65 12.03
N ILE A 138 -14.97 -1.79 12.29
CA ILE A 138 -14.40 -2.11 13.61
C ILE A 138 -12.94 -1.69 13.58
N ILE A 139 -12.56 -0.79 14.48
CA ILE A 139 -11.21 -0.24 14.56
C ILE A 139 -10.58 -0.70 15.86
N ILE A 140 -9.44 -1.38 15.76
CA ILE A 140 -8.61 -1.77 16.91
C ILE A 140 -7.24 -1.14 16.72
N GLY A 141 -6.86 -0.25 17.64
CA GLY A 141 -5.67 0.58 17.48
C GLY A 141 -5.79 1.50 16.26
N ASN A 142 -4.90 1.32 15.27
CA ASN A 142 -4.86 2.10 14.02
C ASN A 142 -5.29 1.28 12.78
N SER A 143 -5.98 0.16 12.99
CA SER A 143 -6.35 -0.77 11.93
C SER A 143 -7.84 -1.06 11.91
N VAL A 144 -8.40 -1.16 10.71
CA VAL A 144 -9.74 -1.73 10.50
C VAL A 144 -9.60 -3.25 10.50
N THR A 145 -10.20 -3.90 11.49
CA THR A 145 -10.09 -5.36 11.69
C THR A 145 -11.31 -6.12 11.18
N GLY A 146 -12.43 -5.44 11.00
CA GLY A 146 -13.66 -6.06 10.52
C GLY A 146 -14.69 -5.06 10.04
N ILE A 147 -15.68 -5.58 9.32
CA ILE A 147 -16.84 -4.84 8.85
C ILE A 147 -18.07 -5.49 9.47
N CYS A 148 -18.82 -4.69 10.20
CA CYS A 148 -20.12 -5.07 10.73
C CYS A 148 -21.19 -4.68 9.71
N THR A 149 -21.96 -5.68 9.28
CA THR A 149 -23.17 -5.49 8.48
C THR A 149 -24.35 -6.06 9.24
N ARG A 150 -25.43 -5.28 9.32
CA ARG A 150 -26.68 -5.74 9.89
C ARG A 150 -27.39 -6.58 8.84
N MET A 151 -27.70 -7.84 9.16
CA MET A 151 -28.61 -8.61 8.32
C MET A 151 -30.02 -8.09 8.58
N ALA A 152 -30.81 -7.90 7.52
CA ALA A 152 -32.20 -7.49 7.65
C ALA A 152 -32.95 -8.54 8.49
N VAL A 153 -33.15 -8.25 9.77
CA VAL A 153 -33.97 -9.09 10.65
C VAL A 153 -35.38 -9.09 10.04
N ARG A 154 -35.84 -10.27 9.62
CA ARG A 154 -37.18 -10.45 9.04
C ARG A 154 -38.22 -9.88 10.01
N ARG A 155 -39.02 -8.94 9.50
CA ARG A 155 -40.24 -8.32 10.09
C ARG A 155 -40.65 -8.90 11.45
N GLY A 156 -40.45 -8.14 12.52
CA GLY A 156 -41.18 -8.33 13.79
C GLY A 156 -40.41 -8.06 15.08
N GLY A 157 -39.08 -8.13 15.07
CA GLY A 157 -38.25 -7.85 16.24
C GLY A 157 -37.51 -6.52 16.10
N VAL A 158 -37.81 -5.55 16.96
CA VAL A 158 -36.93 -4.39 17.21
C VAL A 158 -35.71 -4.90 17.97
N GLY A 159 -34.82 -5.60 17.28
CA GLY A 159 -33.50 -5.87 17.83
C GLY A 159 -32.72 -4.57 17.74
N ASP A 160 -32.23 -4.04 18.86
CA ASP A 160 -31.18 -3.04 18.84
C ASP A 160 -29.91 -3.74 18.33
N GLY A 161 -29.76 -3.78 17.00
CA GLY A 161 -28.66 -4.43 16.30
C GLY A 161 -27.39 -3.65 16.53
N THR A 162 -26.84 -3.78 17.74
CA THR A 162 -25.56 -3.24 18.14
C THR A 162 -24.47 -4.13 17.56
N CYS A 163 -23.42 -3.54 16.96
CA CYS A 163 -22.27 -4.30 16.47
C CYS A 163 -21.44 -4.87 17.63
N THR A 164 -21.97 -5.89 18.30
CA THR A 164 -21.32 -6.61 19.39
C THR A 164 -20.91 -8.01 18.91
N PRO A 165 -19.67 -8.45 19.18
CA PRO A 165 -19.27 -9.83 18.89
C PRO A 165 -20.18 -10.80 19.65
N GLY A 166 -20.94 -11.62 18.91
CA GLY A 166 -21.89 -12.57 19.50
C GLY A 166 -23.30 -12.02 19.74
N GLY A 167 -23.60 -10.77 19.35
CA GLY A 167 -24.96 -10.24 19.37
C GLY A 167 -25.86 -10.90 18.31
N GLU A 168 -27.13 -11.13 18.66
CA GLU A 168 -28.11 -11.68 17.71
C GLU A 168 -28.33 -10.71 16.53
N GLY A 169 -28.25 -11.24 15.30
CA GLY A 169 -28.55 -10.46 14.08
C GLY A 169 -27.40 -9.62 13.51
N VAL A 170 -26.18 -9.73 14.05
CA VAL A 170 -24.98 -9.07 13.53
C VAL A 170 -23.99 -10.08 12.97
N THR A 171 -23.47 -9.80 11.77
CA THR A 171 -22.36 -10.56 11.19
C THR A 171 -21.13 -9.67 11.10
N ILE A 172 -20.09 -10.01 11.87
CA ILE A 172 -18.76 -9.44 11.72
C ILE A 172 -18.07 -10.20 10.60
N THR A 173 -17.82 -9.50 9.50
CA THR A 173 -17.10 -10.06 8.36
C THR A 173 -15.66 -9.55 8.36
N PRO A 174 -14.68 -10.39 7.95
CA PRO A 174 -13.33 -9.91 7.74
C PRO A 174 -13.33 -8.87 6.61
N VAL A 175 -12.37 -7.94 6.65
CA VAL A 175 -12.17 -6.96 5.60
C VAL A 175 -11.88 -7.69 4.28
N ALA A 176 -12.71 -7.45 3.26
CA ALA A 176 -12.55 -8.10 1.96
C ALA A 176 -11.20 -7.76 1.32
N ALA A 177 -10.64 -8.73 0.57
CA ALA A 177 -9.33 -8.61 -0.08
C ALA A 177 -9.21 -7.40 -1.01
N THR A 178 -10.32 -6.92 -1.57
CA THR A 178 -10.36 -5.71 -2.41
C THR A 178 -9.87 -4.46 -1.69
N TYR A 179 -10.07 -4.36 -0.38
CA TYR A 179 -9.63 -3.21 0.43
C TYR A 179 -8.21 -3.38 0.99
N THR A 180 -7.71 -4.63 1.00
CA THR A 180 -6.35 -5.00 1.44
C THR A 180 -5.43 -5.37 0.28
N THR A 181 -5.78 -4.88 -0.92
CA THR A 181 -4.99 -5.02 -2.15
C THR A 181 -4.75 -3.64 -2.74
N ILE A 182 -3.48 -3.31 -2.99
CA ILE A 182 -3.08 -2.12 -3.75
C ILE A 182 -2.54 -2.61 -5.08
N THR A 183 -3.12 -2.16 -6.19
CA THR A 183 -2.55 -2.39 -7.52
C THR A 183 -2.02 -1.09 -8.08
N GLY A 184 -1.08 -1.16 -9.00
CA GLY A 184 -0.57 0.05 -9.63
C GLY A 184 0.38 -0.23 -10.78
N THR A 185 0.84 0.86 -11.38
CA THR A 185 1.88 0.84 -12.41
C THR A 185 2.99 1.80 -12.04
N LEU A 186 4.22 1.38 -12.31
CA LEU A 186 5.42 2.20 -12.27
C LEU A 186 5.82 2.43 -13.72
N SER A 187 5.85 3.70 -14.13
CA SER A 187 6.24 4.10 -15.49
C SER A 187 7.51 4.93 -15.41
N THR A 188 8.49 4.64 -16.25
CA THR A 188 9.70 5.47 -16.33
C THR A 188 10.19 5.69 -17.74
N THR A 189 10.66 6.90 -18.01
CA THR A 189 11.36 7.27 -19.25
C THR A 189 12.88 7.14 -19.13
N ASN A 190 13.39 6.84 -17.93
CA ASN A 190 14.82 6.72 -17.69
C ASN A 190 15.34 5.40 -18.25
N ILE A 191 16.33 5.46 -19.15
CA ILE A 191 16.85 4.26 -19.85
C ILE A 191 17.46 3.21 -18.91
N ILE A 192 18.04 3.65 -17.77
CA ILE A 192 18.64 2.74 -16.80
C ILE A 192 17.55 1.91 -16.13
N MET A 193 16.53 2.58 -15.58
CA MET A 193 15.41 1.91 -14.91
C MET A 193 14.50 1.16 -15.89
N ALA A 194 14.39 1.62 -17.13
CA ALA A 194 13.61 0.97 -18.18
C ALA A 194 14.13 -0.44 -18.50
N ASN A 195 15.45 -0.63 -18.44
CA ASN A 195 16.13 -1.91 -18.69
C ASN A 195 16.23 -2.81 -17.47
N TRP A 196 15.71 -2.40 -16.30
CA TRP A 196 15.74 -3.24 -15.11
C TRP A 196 14.88 -4.48 -15.29
N SER A 197 15.43 -5.61 -14.86
CA SER A 197 14.72 -6.88 -14.87
C SER A 197 13.55 -6.88 -13.87
N LYS A 198 12.59 -7.78 -14.06
CA LYS A 198 11.53 -8.03 -13.08
C LYS A 198 12.09 -8.31 -11.68
N ALA A 199 13.20 -9.03 -11.57
CA ALA A 199 13.84 -9.32 -10.30
C ALA A 199 14.38 -8.07 -9.59
N MET A 200 14.93 -7.11 -10.34
CA MET A 200 15.37 -5.82 -9.79
C MET A 200 14.19 -5.02 -9.24
N TRP A 201 13.12 -4.86 -10.02
CA TRP A 201 11.90 -4.19 -9.57
C TRP A 201 11.26 -4.90 -8.37
N GLN A 202 11.24 -6.23 -8.38
CA GLN A 202 10.75 -7.03 -7.26
C GLN A 202 11.57 -6.79 -5.98
N ASN A 203 12.90 -6.65 -6.10
CA ASN A 203 13.76 -6.32 -4.96
C ASN A 203 13.47 -4.92 -4.39
N VAL A 204 13.20 -3.93 -5.25
CA VAL A 204 12.79 -2.58 -4.83
C VAL A 204 11.48 -2.65 -4.05
N MET A 205 10.46 -3.30 -4.60
CA MET A 205 9.16 -3.44 -3.93
C MET A 205 9.24 -4.21 -2.62
N ASN A 206 10.03 -5.29 -2.58
CA ASN A 206 10.26 -6.05 -1.35
C ASN A 206 10.96 -5.20 -0.28
N THR A 207 11.94 -4.39 -0.69
CA THR A 207 12.64 -3.48 0.23
C THR A 207 11.69 -2.38 0.74
N ALA A 208 10.84 -1.84 -0.13
CA ALA A 208 9.82 -0.87 0.23
C ALA A 208 8.85 -1.42 1.27
N LEU A 209 8.36 -2.65 1.08
CA LEU A 209 7.51 -3.32 2.07
C LEU A 209 8.22 -3.53 3.40
N ARG A 210 9.49 -3.93 3.40
CA ARG A 210 10.26 -4.05 4.65
C ARG A 210 10.37 -2.71 5.37
N MET A 211 10.56 -1.61 4.64
CA MET A 211 10.60 -0.27 5.24
C MET A 211 9.24 0.14 5.82
N LEU A 212 8.12 -0.20 5.17
CA LEU A 212 6.78 0.00 5.73
C LEU A 212 6.56 -0.85 7.00
N ALA A 213 6.99 -2.11 6.95
CA ALA A 213 6.90 -3.06 8.06
C ALA A 213 7.82 -2.68 9.25
N SER A 214 8.87 -1.87 9.03
CA SER A 214 9.71 -1.32 10.10
C SER A 214 9.31 0.09 10.56
N GLY A 215 8.38 0.73 9.85
CA GLY A 215 8.02 2.13 10.05
C GLY A 215 6.76 2.34 10.91
N PRO A 216 6.14 3.53 10.82
CA PRO A 216 4.91 3.86 11.55
C PRO A 216 3.71 2.96 11.24
N LEU A 217 3.73 2.27 10.09
CA LEU A 217 2.68 1.35 9.65
C LEU A 217 3.08 -0.12 9.87
N ARG A 218 4.01 -0.40 10.79
CA ARG A 218 4.52 -1.74 11.08
C ARG A 218 3.42 -2.77 11.32
N SER A 219 2.48 -2.47 12.21
CA SER A 219 1.36 -3.37 12.54
C SER A 219 0.45 -3.64 11.34
N ASN A 220 0.45 -2.76 10.35
CA ASN A 220 -0.36 -2.89 9.15
C ASN A 220 0.32 -3.71 8.06
N PHE A 221 1.62 -3.50 7.84
CA PHE A 221 2.36 -4.08 6.71
C PHE A 221 3.26 -5.26 7.07
N PHE A 222 3.26 -5.73 8.33
CA PHE A 222 4.13 -6.84 8.76
C PHE A 222 3.98 -8.12 7.94
N SER A 223 2.76 -8.46 7.53
CA SER A 223 2.44 -9.63 6.70
C SER A 223 2.26 -9.32 5.21
N ALA A 224 2.55 -8.07 4.80
CA ALA A 224 2.32 -7.65 3.43
C ALA A 224 3.31 -8.29 2.46
N THR A 225 2.84 -8.59 1.26
CA THR A 225 3.63 -9.14 0.16
C THR A 225 3.43 -8.30 -1.10
N ALA A 226 4.47 -8.20 -1.94
CA ALA A 226 4.42 -7.48 -3.20
C ALA A 226 4.79 -8.41 -4.34
N THR A 227 4.15 -8.23 -5.50
CA THR A 227 4.49 -8.90 -6.75
C THR A 227 4.60 -7.87 -7.86
N VAL A 228 5.59 -8.04 -8.73
CA VAL A 228 5.78 -7.23 -9.94
C VAL A 228 5.36 -8.05 -11.17
N GLY A 229 4.49 -7.47 -11.98
CA GLY A 229 4.04 -8.01 -13.26
C GLY A 229 4.63 -7.24 -14.43
N GLU A 230 4.47 -7.83 -15.62
CA GLU A 230 4.62 -7.08 -16.87
C GLU A 230 3.25 -6.46 -17.19
N SER A 231 3.24 -5.23 -17.70
CA SER A 231 2.03 -4.53 -18.14
C SER A 231 1.87 -4.64 -19.64
#